data_AF-A0A9X9LDT4-F1
#
_entry.id   AF-A0A9X9LDT4-F1
#
_cell.length_a   1.000
_cell.length_b   1.000
_cell.length_c   1.000
_cell.angle_alpha   90.00
_cell.angle_beta   90.00
_cell.angle_gamma   90.00
#
_symmetry.space_group_name_H-M   'P 1'
#
loop_
_entity.id
_entity.type
_entity.pdbx_description
1 polymer ?
#
loop_
_entity_poly.entity_id
_entity_poly.type
_entity_poly.pdbx_seq_one_letter_code
_entity_poly.pdbx_strand_id
1 'polypeptide(L)'
;MSHVKAGCILCGYMKLLPMFLMVMPGMISRILYTEKVACTVPSECKKYCGTEVGCTNVAYPTLVVELMPNGLRGLMLSVMLASLMSSLTSIFNSASTLFTMDIYTKIR
;
A
#
# COMPACT_ATOMS: atom_id res chain seq x y z
N MET A 1 7.53 30.86 -9.44
CA MET A 1 7.14 29.87 -10.48
C MET A 1 8.19 28.77 -10.71
N SER A 2 9.50 29.08 -10.66
CA SER A 2 10.59 28.11 -10.83
C SER A 2 10.58 26.96 -9.79
N HIS A 3 10.34 27.26 -8.51
CA HIS A 3 10.27 26.24 -7.45
C HIS A 3 9.15 25.22 -7.64
N VAL A 4 7.99 25.64 -8.12
CA VAL A 4 6.84 24.74 -8.37
C VAL A 4 7.17 23.78 -9.52
N LYS A 5 7.77 24.29 -10.60
CA LYS A 5 8.20 23.45 -11.74
C LYS A 5 9.25 22.41 -11.30
N ALA A 6 10.24 22.82 -10.51
CA ALA A 6 11.25 21.90 -9.98
C ALA A 6 10.63 20.81 -9.08
N GLY A 7 9.67 21.15 -8.23
CA GLY A 7 8.96 20.20 -7.39
C GLY A 7 8.14 19.17 -8.18
N CYS A 8 7.45 19.60 -9.24
CA CYS A 8 6.70 18.69 -10.11
C CYS A 8 7.62 17.70 -10.84
N ILE A 9 8.77 18.16 -11.34
CA ILE A 9 9.76 17.31 -12.01
C ILE A 9 10.32 16.27 -11.03
N LEU A 10 10.71 16.69 -9.82
CA LEU A 10 11.21 15.78 -8.79
C LEU A 10 10.16 14.73 -8.37
N CYS A 11 8.90 15.14 -8.22
CA CYS A 11 7.80 14.22 -7.91
C CYS A 11 7.63 13.17 -9.01
N GLY A 12 7.71 13.58 -10.28
CA GLY A 12 7.71 12.66 -11.42
C GLY A 12 8.81 11.61 -11.34
N TYR A 13 10.04 12.02 -11.05
CA TYR A 13 11.16 11.10 -10.84
C TYR A 13 10.91 10.13 -9.68
N MET A 14 10.43 10.62 -8.53
CA MET A 14 10.22 9.78 -7.35
C MET A 14 9.07 8.78 -7.55
N LYS A 15 8.09 9.07 -8.41
CA LYS A 15 6.96 8.19 -8.69
C LYS A 15 7.27 7.02 -9.63
N LEU A 16 8.45 7.01 -10.26
CA LEU A 16 8.94 5.85 -10.99
C LEU A 16 9.47 4.75 -10.04
N LEU A 17 9.92 5.12 -8.85
CA LEU A 17 10.54 4.21 -7.87
C LEU A 17 9.60 3.08 -7.39
N PRO A 18 8.31 3.34 -7.07
CA PRO A 18 7.38 2.29 -6.62
C PRO A 18 7.17 1.18 -7.65
N MET A 19 7.28 1.47 -8.95
CA MET A 19 7.17 0.44 -9.99
C MET A 19 8.22 -0.64 -9.76
N PHE A 20 9.47 -0.26 -9.50
CA PHE A 20 10.54 -1.21 -9.26
C PHE A 20 10.49 -1.81 -7.85
N LEU A 21 10.16 -1.02 -6.83
CA LEU A 21 10.21 -1.46 -5.43
C LEU A 21 8.98 -2.25 -4.97
N MET A 22 7.80 -2.04 -5.54
CA MET A 22 6.57 -2.76 -5.15
C MET A 22 6.18 -3.85 -6.15
N VAL A 23 6.28 -3.60 -7.46
CA VAL A 23 5.81 -4.58 -8.47
C VAL A 23 6.75 -5.78 -8.58
N MET A 24 8.07 -5.56 -8.59
CA MET A 24 9.05 -6.65 -8.65
C MET A 24 8.88 -7.66 -7.51
N PRO A 25 8.87 -7.26 -6.21
CA PRO A 25 8.64 -8.23 -5.14
C PRO A 25 7.23 -8.83 -5.19
N GLY A 26 6.22 -8.06 -5.60
CA GLY A 26 4.87 -8.59 -5.82
C GLY A 26 4.85 -9.77 -6.81
N MET A 27 5.56 -9.64 -7.93
CA MET A 27 5.68 -10.73 -8.92
C MET A 27 6.52 -11.90 -8.39
N ILE A 28 7.60 -11.64 -7.64
CA ILE A 28 8.44 -12.68 -7.03
C ILE A 28 7.63 -13.50 -6.01
N SER A 29 6.75 -12.87 -5.23
CA SER A 29 5.92 -13.56 -4.23
C SER A 29 5.01 -14.64 -4.82
N ARG A 30 4.54 -14.45 -6.06
CA ARG A 30 3.70 -15.43 -6.77
C ARG A 30 4.45 -16.70 -7.09
N ILE A 31 5.75 -16.61 -7.34
CA ILE A 31 6.61 -17.77 -7.63
C ILE A 31 7.04 -18.45 -6.32
N LEU A 32 7.33 -17.66 -5.28
CA LEU A 32 7.84 -18.18 -4.01
C LEU A 32 6.75 -18.79 -3.11
N TYR A 33 5.51 -18.29 -3.18
CA TYR A 33 4.37 -18.76 -2.39
C TYR A 33 3.19 -19.16 -3.27
N THR A 34 3.36 -20.26 -4.02
CA THR A 34 2.34 -20.74 -4.96
C THR A 34 1.01 -21.11 -4.27
N GLU A 35 1.09 -21.81 -3.14
CA GLU A 35 -0.10 -22.28 -2.40
C GLU A 35 -0.90 -21.15 -1.73
N LYS A 36 -0.21 -20.09 -1.26
CA LYS A 36 -0.85 -18.97 -0.54
C LYS A 36 -1.19 -17.78 -1.45
N VAL A 37 -0.43 -17.53 -2.51
CA VAL A 37 -0.55 -16.31 -3.34
C VAL A 37 -0.89 -16.63 -4.80
N ALA A 38 -0.30 -17.68 -5.41
CA ALA A 38 -0.63 -18.07 -6.79
C ALA A 38 -1.93 -18.87 -6.90
N CYS A 39 -2.46 -19.36 -5.76
CA CYS A 39 -3.72 -20.10 -5.67
C CYS A 39 -3.84 -21.21 -6.72
N THR A 40 -2.85 -22.13 -6.70
CA THR A 40 -2.87 -23.38 -7.47
C THR A 40 -4.07 -24.27 -7.11
N VAL A 41 -4.60 -24.16 -5.88
CA VAL A 41 -5.78 -24.90 -5.41
C VAL A 41 -6.88 -23.93 -4.92
N PRO A 42 -8.06 -23.88 -5.57
CA PRO A 42 -9.11 -22.88 -5.28
C PRO A 42 -9.79 -23.04 -3.92
N SER A 43 -9.84 -24.26 -3.36
CA SER A 43 -10.45 -24.54 -2.06
C SER A 43 -9.65 -23.97 -0.89
N GLU A 44 -8.32 -23.99 -0.97
CA GLU A 44 -7.45 -23.46 0.08
C GLU A 44 -7.35 -21.93 0.00
N CYS A 45 -7.33 -21.37 -1.22
CA CYS A 45 -7.35 -19.93 -1.46
C CYS A 45 -8.59 -19.23 -0.87
N LYS A 46 -9.77 -19.87 -0.97
CA LYS A 46 -11.02 -19.38 -0.37
C LYS A 46 -10.97 -19.30 1.15
N LYS A 47 -10.25 -20.23 1.80
CA LYS A 47 -10.08 -20.27 3.26
C LYS A 47 -9.20 -19.13 3.78
N TYR A 48 -8.13 -18.79 3.05
CA TYR A 48 -7.19 -17.75 3.48
C TYR A 48 -7.58 -16.32 3.05
N CYS A 49 -8.23 -16.16 1.89
CA CYS A 49 -8.46 -14.83 1.30
C CYS A 49 -9.91 -14.54 0.89
N GLY A 50 -10.83 -15.48 1.10
CA GLY A 50 -12.24 -15.30 0.76
C GLY A 50 -12.52 -15.11 -0.74
N THR A 51 -11.51 -15.29 -1.60
CA THR A 51 -11.61 -15.03 -3.04
C THR A 51 -10.89 -16.16 -3.80
N GLU A 52 -11.53 -16.70 -4.84
CA GLU A 52 -11.02 -17.85 -5.61
C GLU A 52 -9.95 -17.47 -6.66
N VAL A 53 -9.80 -16.18 -6.97
CA VAL A 53 -8.93 -15.69 -8.07
C VAL A 53 -7.54 -15.21 -7.64
N GLY A 54 -7.19 -15.28 -6.34
CA GLY A 54 -5.83 -14.98 -5.86
C GLY A 54 -5.73 -14.02 -4.67
N CYS A 55 -4.68 -14.19 -3.86
CA CYS A 55 -4.41 -13.42 -2.64
C CYS A 55 -3.41 -12.27 -2.86
N THR A 56 -3.72 -11.31 -3.73
CA THR A 56 -2.75 -10.25 -4.09
C THR A 56 -2.43 -9.28 -2.95
N ASN A 57 -3.41 -8.96 -2.08
CA ASN A 57 -3.23 -7.96 -1.01
C ASN A 57 -2.30 -8.45 0.12
N VAL A 58 -2.24 -9.77 0.33
CA VAL A 58 -1.48 -10.41 1.43
C VAL A 58 -0.05 -10.78 0.98
N ALA A 59 0.23 -10.68 -0.32
CA ALA A 59 1.50 -11.05 -0.93
C ALA A 59 2.70 -10.28 -0.35
N TYR A 60 2.61 -8.95 -0.27
CA TYR A 60 3.69 -8.10 0.22
C TYR A 60 3.93 -8.24 1.74
N PRO A 61 2.89 -8.23 2.61
CA PRO A 61 3.06 -8.52 4.04
C PRO A 61 3.70 -9.88 4.31
N THR A 62 3.31 -10.91 3.57
CA THR A 62 3.83 -12.27 3.75
C THR A 62 5.33 -12.34 3.43
N LEU A 63 5.76 -11.70 2.34
CA LEU A 63 7.18 -11.60 2.01
C LEU A 63 8.00 -10.94 3.11
N VAL A 64 7.51 -9.83 3.66
CA VAL A 64 8.21 -9.07 4.71
C VAL A 64 8.32 -9.89 5.99
N VAL A 65 7.28 -10.65 6.33
CA VAL A 65 7.23 -11.47 7.55
C VAL A 65 8.12 -12.69 7.47
N GLU A 66 8.14 -13.37 6.33
CA GLU A 66 8.76 -14.68 6.20
C GLU A 66 10.23 -14.61 5.75
N LEU A 67 10.60 -13.60 4.97
CA LEU A 67 11.92 -13.53 4.32
C LEU A 67 12.93 -12.60 5.03
N MET A 68 12.45 -11.66 5.84
CA MET A 68 13.28 -10.60 6.39
C MET A 68 13.85 -10.98 7.77
N PRO A 69 15.13 -10.67 8.06
CA PRO A 69 15.74 -11.00 9.35
C PRO A 69 15.12 -10.24 10.51
N ASN A 70 15.31 -10.79 11.71
CA ASN A 70 14.88 -10.19 12.97
C ASN A 70 15.41 -8.75 13.10
N GLY A 71 14.55 -7.81 13.52
CA GLY A 71 14.84 -6.38 13.55
C GLY A 71 14.26 -5.63 12.35
N LEU A 72 14.69 -5.93 11.13
CA LEU A 72 14.17 -5.27 9.92
C LEU A 72 12.69 -5.57 9.68
N ARG A 73 12.23 -6.78 10.03
CA ARG A 73 10.81 -7.14 9.99
C ARG A 73 9.95 -6.17 10.81
N GLY A 74 10.40 -5.79 12.01
CA GLY A 74 9.67 -4.85 12.87
C GLY A 74 9.63 -3.45 12.29
N LEU A 75 10.73 -3.01 11.66
CA LEU A 75 10.82 -1.72 10.99
C LEU A 75 9.88 -1.62 9.79
N MET A 76 9.78 -2.66 8.96
CA MET A 76 8.86 -2.63 7.82
C MET A 76 7.39 -2.63 8.25
N LEU A 77 7.04 -3.38 9.31
CA LEU A 77 5.68 -3.37 9.86
C LEU A 77 5.31 -2.00 10.43
N SER A 78 6.23 -1.32 11.13
CA SER A 78 5.98 0.02 11.64
C SER A 78 5.82 1.05 10.53
N VAL A 79 6.63 0.97 9.46
CA VAL A 79 6.49 1.84 8.27
C VAL A 79 5.13 1.65 7.60
N MET A 80 4.65 0.41 7.44
CA MET A 80 3.31 0.15 6.89
C MET A 80 2.21 0.81 7.75
N LEU A 81 2.25 0.62 9.06
CA LEU A 81 1.27 1.23 9.98
C LEU A 81 1.35 2.76 9.96
N ALA A 82 2.55 3.34 9.95
CA ALA A 82 2.77 4.77 9.85
C ALA A 82 2.21 5.34 8.54
N SER A 83 2.43 4.66 7.41
CA SER A 83 1.90 5.07 6.11
C SER A 83 0.36 5.08 6.09
N LEU A 84 -0.26 4.07 6.69
CA LEU A 84 -1.73 3.98 6.80
C LEU A 84 -2.29 5.11 7.66
N MET A 85 -1.68 5.39 8.81
CA MET A 85 -2.10 6.49 9.68
C MET A 85 -1.95 7.85 9.01
N SER A 86 -0.89 8.05 8.22
CA SER A 86 -0.71 9.27 7.44
C SER A 86 -1.81 9.44 6.38
N SER A 87 -2.18 8.38 5.66
CA SER A 87 -3.26 8.44 4.68
C SER A 87 -4.61 8.70 5.33
N LEU A 88 -4.93 8.03 6.44
CA LEU A 88 -6.17 8.24 7.18
C LEU A 88 -6.28 9.67 7.72
N THR A 89 -5.21 10.18 8.32
CA THR A 89 -5.16 11.56 8.83
C THR A 89 -5.39 12.57 7.70
N SER A 90 -4.78 12.36 6.53
CA SER A 90 -4.99 13.20 5.35
C SER A 90 -6.45 13.18 4.89
N ILE A 91 -7.05 11.99 4.78
CA ILE A 91 -8.46 11.82 4.36
C ILE A 91 -9.40 12.54 5.34
N PHE A 92 -9.22 12.36 6.65
CA PHE A 92 -10.08 13.00 7.64
C PHE A 92 -9.91 14.52 7.65
N ASN A 93 -8.70 15.03 7.50
CA ASN A 93 -8.45 16.46 7.43
C ASN A 93 -9.09 17.10 6.19
N SER A 94 -8.96 16.45 5.03
CA SER A 94 -9.60 16.89 3.79
C SER A 94 -11.12 16.84 3.89
N ALA A 95 -11.70 15.76 4.43
CA ALA A 95 -13.14 15.62 4.62
C ALA A 95 -13.70 16.66 5.61
N SER A 96 -12.99 16.91 6.71
CA SER A 96 -13.39 17.94 7.69
C SER A 96 -13.37 19.33 7.06
N THR A 97 -12.34 19.66 6.28
CA THR A 97 -12.24 20.99 5.63
C THR A 97 -13.35 21.18 4.60
N LEU A 98 -13.64 20.16 3.80
CA LEU A 98 -14.75 20.19 2.85
C LEU A 98 -16.09 20.35 3.56
N PHE A 99 -16.29 19.66 4.69
CA PHE A 99 -17.52 19.81 5.46
C PHE A 99 -17.64 21.19 6.11
N THR A 100 -16.59 21.73 6.73
CA THR A 100 -16.68 23.01 7.45
C THR A 100 -16.69 24.21 6.50
N MET A 101 -15.81 24.23 5.50
CA MET A 101 -15.67 25.37 4.59
C MET A 101 -16.69 25.35 3.47
N ASP A 102 -16.90 24.22 2.80
CA ASP A 102 -17.78 24.16 1.62
C ASP A 102 -19.25 23.94 1.96
N ILE A 103 -19.56 23.18 3.01
CA ILE A 103 -20.94 22.83 3.38
C ILE A 103 -21.44 23.73 4.52
N TYR A 104 -20.79 23.69 5.68
CA TYR A 104 -21.27 24.36 6.89
C TYR A 104 -21.35 25.88 6.72
N THR A 105 -20.34 26.50 6.11
CA THR A 105 -20.33 27.96 5.85
C THR A 105 -21.32 28.40 4.77
N LYS A 106 -21.81 27.49 3.91
CA LYS A 106 -22.86 27.81 2.92
C LYS A 106 -24.28 27.60 3.45
N ILE A 107 -24.44 26.70 4.42
CA ILE A 107 -25.73 26.39 5.04
C ILE A 107 -26.05 27.36 6.19
N ARG A 108 -25.03 27.82 6.92
CA ARG A 108 -25.13 28.81 8.01
C ARG A 108 -24.85 30.21 7.51
#